data_AF-A0AAX3BCC2-F1
#
_entry.id   AF-A0AAX3BCC2-F1
#
_cell.length_a   1.000
_cell.length_b   1.000
_cell.length_c   1.000
_cell.angle_alpha   90.00
_cell.angle_beta   90.00
_cell.angle_gamma   90.00
#
_symmetry.space_group_name_H-M   'P 1'
#
loop_
_entity.id
_entity.type
_entity.pdbx_description
1 polymer ?
#
loop_
_entity_poly.entity_id
_entity_poly.type
_entity_poly.pdbx_seq_one_letter_code
_entity_poly.pdbx_strand_id
1 'polypeptide(L)'
;MSHVLVPLEEIVEEWDRHSYPEDSIGIMFNNIGLLKFAEKLNNQHEGGVPLFVLPLQKQNITSVLMNIEKLFPYTKGLTLRLIAPQSKRKLVGYLHEKILTYVNRREIESSINILHELTANAEKANIEYVVKKHNLVSDRKEIPALVRKERDTLLDTCYKERKWVKIGWKFTHSIFKLEVKNNVPIPEEGVFGIKQKIGTKLDTLADGFVGEREDQIGAGLGLYFVNFFREEMKSQYDFESIFRIYENDFEETIASLTVIFEKE
;
A
#
# COMPACT_ATOMS: atom_id res chain seq x y z
N MET A 1 3.37 -15.06 14.99
CA MET A 1 2.87 -14.20 16.08
C MET A 1 1.38 -14.02 15.85
N SER A 2 0.53 -14.13 16.86
CA SER A 2 -0.90 -13.81 16.67
C SER A 2 -1.03 -12.32 16.40
N HIS A 3 -1.35 -11.94 15.16
CA HIS A 3 -1.71 -10.55 14.87
C HIS A 3 -2.94 -10.23 15.71
N VAL A 4 -2.81 -9.26 16.61
CA VAL A 4 -3.95 -8.72 17.34
C VAL A 4 -4.80 -8.02 16.29
N LEU A 5 -5.91 -8.63 15.91
CA LEU A 5 -6.90 -8.03 15.03
C LEU A 5 -7.30 -6.68 15.62
N VAL A 6 -6.98 -5.61 14.89
CA VAL A 6 -7.39 -4.26 15.26
C VAL A 6 -8.92 -4.21 15.24
N PRO A 7 -9.59 -3.80 16.33
CA PRO A 7 -11.04 -3.69 16.37
C PRO A 7 -11.57 -2.78 15.25
N LEU A 8 -12.72 -3.13 14.69
CA LEU A 8 -13.33 -2.35 13.61
C LEU A 8 -13.63 -0.92 14.03
N GLU A 9 -14.00 -0.74 15.29
CA GLU A 9 -14.29 0.56 15.91
C GLU A 9 -13.05 1.46 15.86
N GLU A 10 -11.87 0.92 16.19
CA GLU A 10 -10.62 1.68 16.15
C GLU A 10 -10.24 2.09 14.72
N ILE A 11 -10.53 1.24 13.72
CA ILE A 11 -10.29 1.55 12.30
C ILE A 11 -11.20 2.68 11.85
N VAL A 12 -12.49 2.62 12.24
CA VAL A 12 -13.48 3.65 11.89
C VAL A 12 -13.19 4.97 12.60
N GLU A 13 -12.71 4.95 13.84
CA GLU A 13 -12.28 6.15 14.57
C GLU A 13 -11.03 6.80 13.97
N GLU A 14 -10.02 6.01 13.58
CA GLU A 14 -8.84 6.51 12.86
C GLU A 14 -9.25 7.15 11.54
N TRP A 15 -10.16 6.49 10.82
CA TRP A 15 -10.70 6.99 9.55
C TRP A 15 -11.38 8.35 9.68
N ASP A 16 -12.26 8.52 10.68
CA ASP A 16 -13.06 9.73 10.86
C ASP A 16 -12.19 10.98 11.06
N ARG A 17 -11.00 10.82 11.65
CA ARG A 17 -10.07 11.93 11.94
C ARG A 17 -9.32 12.45 10.72
N HIS A 18 -9.08 11.61 9.71
CA HIS A 18 -8.22 11.94 8.56
C HIS A 18 -8.80 11.41 7.23
N SER A 19 -10.10 11.56 7.03
CA SER A 19 -10.76 11.16 5.79
C SER A 19 -10.68 12.26 4.72
N TYR A 20 -10.36 11.87 3.50
CA TYR A 20 -10.43 12.76 2.34
C TYR A 20 -11.54 12.28 1.39
N PRO A 21 -12.31 13.17 0.76
CA PRO A 21 -13.44 12.77 -0.10
C PRO A 21 -13.04 11.86 -1.27
N GLU A 22 -11.80 12.00 -1.75
CA GLU A 22 -11.20 11.27 -2.87
C GLU A 22 -10.68 9.89 -2.46
N ASP A 23 -10.63 9.60 -1.17
CA ASP A 23 -10.24 8.28 -0.72
C ASP A 23 -11.31 7.25 -1.13
N SER A 24 -10.85 6.13 -1.67
CA SER A 24 -11.76 5.13 -2.25
C SER A 24 -11.22 3.72 -2.14
N ILE A 25 -12.15 2.76 -2.09
CA ILE A 25 -11.87 1.34 -2.22
C ILE A 25 -12.45 0.84 -3.54
N GLY A 26 -11.63 0.13 -4.29
CA GLY A 26 -11.99 -0.55 -5.53
C GLY A 26 -12.04 -2.05 -5.32
N ILE A 27 -13.05 -2.71 -5.88
CA ILE A 27 -13.22 -4.16 -5.87
C ILE A 27 -13.14 -4.66 -7.31
N MET A 28 -12.17 -5.53 -7.58
CA MET A 28 -12.03 -6.20 -8.88
C MET A 28 -12.71 -7.56 -8.79
N PHE A 29 -13.83 -7.74 -9.46
CA PHE A 29 -14.56 -9.02 -9.43
C PHE A 29 -13.94 -10.07 -10.37
N ASN A 30 -14.03 -11.33 -9.96
CA ASN A 30 -13.82 -12.49 -10.83
C ASN A 30 -15.09 -12.77 -11.66
N ASN A 31 -15.07 -13.77 -12.55
CA ASN A 31 -16.21 -14.05 -13.44
C ASN A 31 -17.52 -14.32 -12.68
N ILE A 32 -17.46 -15.00 -11.53
CA ILE A 32 -18.64 -15.27 -10.69
C ILE A 32 -19.17 -13.96 -10.09
N GLY A 33 -18.28 -13.10 -9.58
CA GLY A 33 -18.64 -11.79 -9.06
C GLY A 33 -19.26 -10.88 -10.12
N LEU A 34 -18.74 -10.90 -11.35
CA LEU A 34 -19.30 -10.12 -12.44
C LEU A 34 -20.74 -10.51 -12.76
N LEU A 35 -21.05 -11.81 -12.78
CA LEU A 35 -22.41 -12.29 -12.98
C LEU A 35 -23.32 -11.92 -11.81
N LYS A 36 -22.82 -12.08 -10.57
CA LYS A 36 -23.59 -11.82 -9.36
C LYS A 36 -23.88 -10.34 -9.13
N PHE A 37 -22.98 -9.45 -9.55
CA PHE A 37 -23.05 -8.02 -9.29
C PHE A 37 -23.21 -7.18 -10.57
N ALA A 38 -23.57 -7.79 -11.70
CA ALA A 38 -23.70 -7.13 -13.01
C ALA A 38 -24.54 -5.84 -12.96
N GLU A 39 -25.70 -5.89 -12.29
CA GLU A 39 -26.60 -4.73 -12.17
C GLU A 39 -26.00 -3.57 -11.38
N LYS A 40 -25.10 -3.86 -10.42
CA LYS A 40 -24.42 -2.83 -9.61
C LYS A 40 -23.21 -2.22 -10.32
N LEU A 41 -22.62 -2.96 -11.27
CA LEU A 41 -21.42 -2.57 -12.00
C LEU A 41 -21.71 -1.57 -13.12
N ASN A 42 -22.86 -1.69 -13.79
CA ASN A 42 -23.26 -0.86 -14.93
C ASN A 42 -23.31 0.67 -14.67
N ASN A 43 -23.19 1.11 -13.42
CA ASN A 43 -23.26 2.53 -13.05
C ASN A 43 -21.90 3.18 -12.73
N GLN A 44 -20.79 2.43 -12.64
CA GLN A 44 -19.48 2.96 -12.22
C GLN A 44 -18.33 2.16 -12.83
N HIS A 45 -17.86 2.57 -14.01
CA HIS A 45 -16.72 1.94 -14.69
C HIS A 45 -15.67 2.97 -15.09
N GLU A 46 -14.46 2.84 -14.53
CA GLU A 46 -13.25 3.44 -15.09
C GLU A 46 -12.49 2.35 -15.87
N GLY A 47 -12.50 2.46 -17.21
CA GLY A 47 -11.56 1.82 -18.13
C GLY A 47 -11.44 0.29 -18.07
N GLY A 48 -12.09 -0.43 -19.00
CA GLY A 48 -11.74 -1.78 -19.50
C GLY A 48 -11.73 -2.97 -18.53
N VAL A 49 -11.51 -2.74 -17.24
CA VAL A 49 -11.53 -3.72 -16.16
C VAL A 49 -12.77 -3.42 -15.32
N PRO A 50 -13.65 -4.40 -15.06
CA PRO A 50 -14.80 -4.19 -14.20
C PRO A 50 -14.35 -4.01 -12.75
N LEU A 51 -14.09 -2.75 -12.40
CA LEU A 51 -13.72 -2.28 -11.08
C LEU A 51 -14.91 -1.53 -10.49
N PHE A 52 -15.43 -2.01 -9.37
CA PHE A 52 -16.44 -1.30 -8.60
C PHE A 52 -15.74 -0.39 -7.59
N VAL A 53 -15.94 0.93 -7.66
CA VAL A 53 -15.24 1.90 -6.82
C VAL A 53 -16.22 2.57 -5.87
N LEU A 54 -15.98 2.41 -4.57
CA LEU A 54 -16.74 3.07 -3.52
C LEU A 54 -15.90 4.19 -2.88
N PRO A 55 -16.41 5.43 -2.83
CA PRO A 55 -15.85 6.45 -1.95
C PRO A 55 -15.91 5.97 -0.50
N LEU A 56 -14.82 6.16 0.25
CA LEU A 56 -14.72 5.71 1.64
C LEU A 56 -15.37 6.70 2.62
N GLN A 57 -16.62 7.07 2.38
CA GLN A 57 -17.40 7.80 3.37
C GLN A 57 -17.65 6.90 4.60
N LYS A 58 -17.84 7.49 5.79
CA LYS A 58 -18.02 6.76 7.07
C LYS A 58 -19.02 5.59 7.00
N GLN A 59 -20.16 5.82 6.36
CA GLN A 59 -21.19 4.80 6.15
C GLN A 59 -20.75 3.67 5.20
N ASN A 60 -19.92 3.98 4.21
CA ASN A 60 -19.40 3.00 3.26
C ASN A 60 -18.27 2.17 3.86
N ILE A 61 -17.34 2.78 4.60
CA ILE A 61 -16.20 2.05 5.19
C ILE A 61 -16.68 0.97 6.18
N THR A 62 -17.61 1.28 7.08
CA THR A 62 -18.13 0.29 8.03
C THR A 62 -18.83 -0.86 7.29
N SER A 63 -19.66 -0.54 6.30
CA SER A 63 -20.36 -1.54 5.49
C SER A 63 -19.38 -2.45 4.72
N VAL A 64 -18.34 -1.86 4.14
CA VAL A 64 -17.27 -2.59 3.45
C VAL A 64 -16.55 -3.52 4.41
N LEU A 65 -16.07 -3.01 5.55
CA LEU A 65 -15.29 -3.80 6.51
C LEU A 65 -16.10 -4.96 7.09
N MET A 66 -17.39 -4.76 7.41
CA MET A 66 -18.27 -5.84 7.91
C MET A 66 -18.55 -6.94 6.87
N ASN A 67 -18.39 -6.65 5.57
CA ASN A 67 -18.76 -7.57 4.50
C ASN A 67 -17.58 -8.04 3.63
N ILE A 68 -16.36 -7.54 3.88
CA ILE A 68 -15.22 -7.75 2.99
C ILE A 68 -14.90 -9.24 2.80
N GLU A 69 -14.98 -10.03 3.87
CA GLU A 69 -14.72 -11.47 3.82
C GLU A 69 -15.73 -12.22 2.95
N LYS A 70 -17.01 -11.79 2.99
CA LYS A 70 -18.08 -12.37 2.16
C LYS A 70 -17.90 -12.03 0.68
N LEU A 71 -17.15 -10.98 0.36
CA LEU A 71 -16.87 -10.56 -1.01
C LEU A 71 -15.70 -11.33 -1.63
N PHE A 72 -14.79 -11.90 -0.84
CA PHE A 72 -13.59 -12.56 -1.36
C PHE A 72 -13.85 -13.69 -2.38
N PRO A 73 -14.84 -14.59 -2.21
CA PRO A 73 -15.15 -15.61 -3.21
C PRO A 73 -15.52 -15.04 -4.60
N TYR A 74 -15.91 -13.77 -4.67
CA TYR A 74 -16.32 -13.07 -5.89
C TYR A 74 -15.23 -12.13 -6.41
N THR A 75 -14.12 -11.99 -5.70
CA THR A 75 -13.11 -10.94 -5.89
C THR A 75 -11.79 -11.55 -6.35
N LYS A 76 -11.15 -10.93 -7.34
CA LYS A 76 -9.77 -11.26 -7.79
C LYS A 76 -8.74 -10.21 -7.37
N GLY A 77 -9.21 -9.13 -6.74
CA GLY A 77 -8.34 -8.17 -6.08
C GLY A 77 -9.07 -6.96 -5.53
N LEU A 78 -8.37 -6.21 -4.71
CA LEU A 78 -8.83 -5.00 -4.05
C LEU A 78 -7.87 -3.86 -4.34
N THR A 79 -8.35 -2.64 -4.39
CA THR A 79 -7.51 -1.45 -4.43
C THR A 79 -7.94 -0.44 -3.40
N LEU A 80 -7.00 0.29 -2.81
CA LEU A 80 -7.25 1.35 -1.86
C LEU A 80 -6.50 2.59 -2.31
N ARG A 81 -7.20 3.64 -2.71
CA ARG A 81 -6.61 4.93 -3.09
C ARG A 81 -6.76 5.88 -1.92
N LEU A 82 -5.64 6.36 -1.40
CA LEU A 82 -5.57 7.21 -0.21
C LEU A 82 -4.70 8.44 -0.45
N ILE A 83 -5.09 9.58 0.11
CA ILE A 83 -4.24 10.78 0.18
C ILE A 83 -3.15 10.60 1.26
N ALA A 84 -3.56 10.11 2.43
CA ALA A 84 -2.72 9.96 3.62
C ALA A 84 -2.69 8.50 4.08
N PRO A 85 -2.01 7.59 3.36
CA PRO A 85 -1.97 6.17 3.72
C PRO A 85 -1.37 5.90 5.11
N GLN A 86 -0.42 6.71 5.58
CA GLN A 86 0.19 6.50 6.90
C GLN A 86 -0.76 6.83 8.06
N SER A 87 -1.67 7.78 7.87
CA SER A 87 -2.74 8.07 8.84
C SER A 87 -3.83 7.00 8.85
N LYS A 88 -3.76 6.01 7.94
CA LYS A 88 -4.77 4.97 7.70
C LYS A 88 -4.17 3.57 7.78
N ARG A 89 -3.06 3.42 8.52
CA ARG A 89 -2.32 2.15 8.64
C ARG A 89 -3.19 1.03 9.22
N LYS A 90 -4.14 1.33 10.12
CA LYS A 90 -5.04 0.30 10.66
C LYS A 90 -5.96 -0.28 9.59
N LEU A 91 -6.53 0.58 8.75
CA LEU A 91 -7.35 0.15 7.60
C LEU A 91 -6.52 -0.69 6.61
N VAL A 92 -5.34 -0.20 6.26
CA VAL A 92 -4.41 -0.88 5.33
C VAL A 92 -4.03 -2.26 5.86
N GLY A 93 -3.64 -2.35 7.14
CA GLY A 93 -3.29 -3.59 7.82
C GLY A 93 -4.45 -4.55 7.93
N TYR A 94 -5.63 -4.08 8.32
CA TYR A 94 -6.83 -4.90 8.40
C TYR A 94 -7.19 -5.55 7.07
N LEU A 95 -7.27 -4.76 5.99
CA LEU A 95 -7.59 -5.29 4.66
C LEU A 95 -6.55 -6.31 4.22
N HIS A 96 -5.28 -6.02 4.45
CA HIS A 96 -4.20 -6.94 4.12
C HIS A 96 -4.33 -8.27 4.87
N GLU A 97 -4.50 -8.24 6.19
CA GLU A 97 -4.68 -9.43 7.03
C GLU A 97 -5.87 -10.28 6.58
N LYS A 98 -7.01 -9.64 6.27
CA LYS A 98 -8.20 -10.35 5.76
C LYS A 98 -7.94 -11.02 4.41
N ILE A 99 -7.20 -10.36 3.52
CA ILE A 99 -6.80 -10.95 2.24
C ILE A 99 -5.87 -12.14 2.48
N LEU A 100 -4.87 -12.02 3.36
CA LEU A 100 -3.95 -13.11 3.65
C LEU A 100 -4.65 -14.32 4.27
N THR A 101 -5.58 -14.06 5.18
CA THR A 101 -6.43 -15.10 5.79
C THR A 101 -7.24 -15.84 4.74
N TYR A 102 -7.83 -15.11 3.78
CA TYR A 102 -8.60 -15.70 2.70
C TYR A 102 -7.75 -16.51 1.71
N VAL A 103 -6.60 -15.97 1.32
CA VAL A 103 -5.65 -16.65 0.43
C VAL A 103 -5.01 -17.85 1.14
N ASN A 104 -5.01 -17.85 2.49
CA ASN A 104 -4.48 -18.90 3.36
C ASN A 104 -3.02 -19.25 3.04
N ARG A 105 -2.20 -18.21 2.82
CA ARG A 105 -0.77 -18.32 2.52
C ARG A 105 0.01 -17.59 3.60
N ARG A 106 0.55 -18.34 4.56
CA ARG A 106 1.33 -17.78 5.68
C ARG A 106 2.69 -17.26 5.22
N GLU A 107 3.17 -17.76 4.10
CA GLU A 107 4.42 -17.38 3.45
C GLU A 107 4.48 -15.87 3.17
N ILE A 108 3.32 -15.23 2.98
CA ILE A 108 3.23 -13.82 2.63
C ILE A 108 2.81 -12.92 3.81
N GLU A 109 2.77 -13.42 5.05
CA GLU A 109 2.43 -12.63 6.26
C GLU A 109 3.30 -11.38 6.42
N SER A 110 4.60 -11.51 6.18
CA SER A 110 5.55 -10.39 6.29
C SER A 110 5.38 -9.32 5.20
N SER A 111 4.51 -9.54 4.20
CA SER A 111 4.24 -8.55 3.15
C SER A 111 3.45 -7.32 3.63
N ILE A 112 2.98 -7.31 4.89
CA ILE A 112 2.42 -6.10 5.50
C ILE A 112 3.48 -5.02 5.76
N ASN A 113 4.66 -5.44 6.24
CA ASN A 113 5.80 -4.53 6.43
C ASN A 113 6.20 -3.92 5.10
N ILE A 114 6.04 -4.73 4.05
CA ILE A 114 6.34 -4.33 2.69
C ILE A 114 5.44 -3.18 2.25
N LEU A 115 4.16 -3.35 2.51
CA LEU A 115 3.15 -2.36 2.19
C LEU A 115 3.32 -1.06 2.98
N HIS A 116 3.59 -1.13 4.29
CA HIS A 116 3.76 0.06 5.12
C HIS A 116 4.94 0.93 4.67
N GLU A 117 6.05 0.33 4.31
CA GLU A 117 7.23 1.07 3.85
C GLU A 117 7.02 1.71 2.46
N LEU A 118 6.44 0.97 1.52
CA LEU A 118 6.16 1.51 0.19
C LEU A 118 5.17 2.68 0.25
N THR A 119 4.14 2.56 1.10
CA THR A 119 3.16 3.63 1.29
C THR A 119 3.74 4.83 2.03
N ALA A 120 4.69 4.62 2.96
CA ALA A 120 5.39 5.70 3.66
C ALA A 120 6.26 6.52 2.69
N ASN A 121 7.01 5.84 1.83
CA ASN A 121 7.83 6.48 0.81
C ASN A 121 6.99 7.23 -0.24
N ALA A 122 5.86 6.66 -0.65
CA ALA A 122 4.93 7.32 -1.57
C ALA A 122 4.31 8.59 -0.95
N GLU A 123 3.84 8.53 0.31
CA GLU A 123 3.33 9.71 1.02
C GLU A 123 4.41 10.80 1.17
N LYS A 124 5.63 10.40 1.52
CA LYS A 124 6.78 11.31 1.63
C LYS A 124 7.07 12.01 0.29
N ALA A 125 7.09 11.27 -0.82
CA ALA A 125 7.31 11.84 -2.14
C ALA A 125 6.24 12.90 -2.50
N ASN A 126 4.97 12.65 -2.15
CA ASN A 126 3.88 13.60 -2.35
C ASN A 126 4.07 14.88 -1.52
N ILE A 127 4.45 14.74 -0.26
CA ILE A 127 4.72 15.88 0.63
C ILE A 127 5.92 16.69 0.13
N GLU A 128 7.02 16.03 -0.22
CA GLU A 128 8.21 16.71 -0.76
C GLU A 128 7.92 17.46 -2.06
N TYR A 129 7.09 16.89 -2.93
CA TYR A 129 6.64 17.57 -4.14
C TYR A 129 5.92 18.88 -3.81
N VAL A 130 4.97 18.85 -2.88
CA VAL A 130 4.21 20.05 -2.46
C VAL A 130 5.14 21.09 -1.83
N VAL A 131 6.03 20.67 -0.92
CA VAL A 131 6.99 21.56 -0.27
C VAL A 131 7.86 22.29 -1.29
N LYS A 132 8.36 21.57 -2.30
CA LYS A 132 9.15 22.16 -3.40
C LYS A 132 8.30 23.06 -4.30
N LYS A 133 7.10 22.60 -4.71
CA LYS A 133 6.21 23.35 -5.60
C LYS A 133 5.82 24.72 -5.01
N HIS A 134 5.60 24.77 -3.70
CA HIS A 134 5.17 25.98 -3.00
C HIS A 134 6.33 26.75 -2.33
N ASN A 135 7.59 26.32 -2.52
CA ASN A 135 8.77 26.93 -1.89
C ASN A 135 8.62 27.11 -0.38
N LEU A 136 8.07 26.10 0.32
CA LEU A 136 7.80 26.21 1.76
C LEU A 136 9.08 26.18 2.60
N VAL A 137 10.17 25.62 2.06
CA VAL A 137 11.51 25.69 2.64
C VAL A 137 12.55 25.92 1.55
N SER A 138 13.64 26.56 1.94
CA SER A 138 14.79 26.84 1.07
C SER A 138 15.84 25.73 1.11
N ASP A 139 16.03 25.08 2.26
CA ASP A 139 16.97 23.97 2.45
C ASP A 139 16.22 22.62 2.54
N ARG A 140 16.63 21.63 1.73
CA ARG A 140 16.08 20.26 1.78
C ARG A 140 16.20 19.64 3.18
N LYS A 141 17.20 20.03 3.98
CA LYS A 141 17.40 19.52 5.34
C LYS A 141 16.31 19.95 6.33
N GLU A 142 15.54 20.99 6.01
CA GLU A 142 14.45 21.50 6.84
C GLU A 142 13.13 20.76 6.60
N ILE A 143 13.02 20.04 5.48
CA ILE A 143 11.79 19.31 5.11
C ILE A 143 11.34 18.36 6.23
N PRO A 144 12.18 17.49 6.83
CA PRO A 144 11.73 16.58 7.87
C PRO A 144 11.15 17.29 9.10
N ALA A 145 11.72 18.44 9.50
CA ALA A 145 11.21 19.22 10.63
C ALA A 145 9.86 19.86 10.31
N LEU A 146 9.69 20.39 9.09
CA LEU A 146 8.42 20.93 8.62
C LEU A 146 7.33 19.84 8.59
N VAL A 147 7.66 18.65 8.06
CA VAL A 147 6.72 17.52 8.02
C VAL A 147 6.23 17.14 9.41
N ARG A 148 7.10 17.13 10.44
CA ARG A 148 6.69 16.80 11.82
C ARG A 148 5.72 17.81 12.40
N LYS A 149 5.88 19.09 12.06
CA LYS A 149 5.11 20.18 12.65
C LYS A 149 3.78 20.42 11.92
N GLU A 150 3.78 20.27 10.59
CA GLU A 150 2.70 20.73 9.72
C GLU A 150 2.15 19.60 8.83
N ARG A 151 2.28 18.34 9.28
CA ARG A 151 1.90 17.16 8.49
C ARG A 151 0.49 17.28 7.90
N ASP A 152 -0.50 17.59 8.73
CA ASP A 152 -1.89 17.61 8.29
C ASP A 152 -2.15 18.73 7.26
N THR A 153 -1.56 19.91 7.47
CA THR A 153 -1.60 21.02 6.50
C THR A 153 -0.95 20.64 5.16
N LEU A 154 0.17 19.90 5.21
CA LEU A 154 0.86 19.43 4.01
C LEU A 154 0.05 18.35 3.28
N LEU A 155 -0.62 17.46 4.03
CA LEU A 155 -1.53 16.45 3.47
C LEU A 155 -2.77 17.10 2.83
N ASP A 156 -3.33 18.15 3.44
CA ASP A 156 -4.42 18.93 2.86
C ASP A 156 -3.99 19.65 1.58
N THR A 157 -2.73 20.05 1.50
CA THR A 157 -2.17 20.63 0.28
C THR A 157 -1.93 19.55 -0.79
N CYS A 158 -1.44 18.36 -0.40
CA CYS A 158 -1.36 17.19 -1.28
C CYS A 158 -2.72 16.85 -1.87
N TYR A 159 -3.77 16.86 -1.06
CA TYR A 159 -5.15 16.67 -1.48
C TYR A 159 -5.59 17.70 -2.54
N LYS A 160 -5.40 18.99 -2.28
CA LYS A 160 -5.72 20.07 -3.23
C LYS A 160 -4.97 19.93 -4.56
N GLU A 161 -3.75 19.42 -4.48
CA GLU A 161 -2.87 19.10 -5.62
C GLU A 161 -3.15 17.73 -6.25
N ARG A 162 -4.23 17.06 -5.83
CA ARG A 162 -4.68 15.74 -6.31
C ARG A 162 -3.59 14.67 -6.21
N LYS A 163 -2.76 14.71 -5.16
CA LYS A 163 -1.72 13.71 -4.89
C LYS A 163 -2.30 12.55 -4.11
N TRP A 164 -2.00 11.33 -4.53
CA TRP A 164 -2.58 10.12 -3.96
C TRP A 164 -1.61 8.94 -4.06
N VAL A 165 -1.81 7.98 -3.17
CA VAL A 165 -1.18 6.66 -3.16
C VAL A 165 -2.26 5.62 -3.39
N LYS A 166 -2.08 4.74 -4.37
CA LYS A 166 -2.99 3.62 -4.64
C LYS A 166 -2.29 2.32 -4.30
N ILE A 167 -2.89 1.59 -3.37
CA ILE A 167 -2.51 0.24 -2.99
C ILE A 167 -3.39 -0.72 -3.79
N GLY A 168 -2.81 -1.79 -4.32
CA GLY A 168 -3.50 -2.84 -5.05
C GLY A 168 -3.08 -4.19 -4.53
N TRP A 169 -4.04 -5.01 -4.17
CA TRP A 169 -3.88 -6.43 -3.94
C TRP A 169 -4.55 -7.18 -5.10
N LYS A 170 -3.80 -8.02 -5.79
CA LYS A 170 -4.37 -8.98 -6.76
C LYS A 170 -4.02 -10.37 -6.27
N PHE A 171 -5.01 -11.23 -6.17
CA PHE A 171 -4.81 -12.54 -5.60
C PHE A 171 -5.61 -13.58 -6.36
N THR A 172 -4.99 -14.73 -6.52
CA THR A 172 -5.52 -15.95 -7.11
C THR A 172 -4.92 -17.13 -6.34
N HIS A 173 -5.33 -18.36 -6.65
CA HIS A 173 -4.74 -19.57 -6.06
C HIS A 173 -3.24 -19.72 -6.34
N SER A 174 -2.72 -19.10 -7.41
CA SER A 174 -1.34 -19.28 -7.88
C SER A 174 -0.48 -18.02 -7.78
N ILE A 175 -1.09 -16.85 -7.63
CA ILE A 175 -0.37 -15.56 -7.64
C ILE A 175 -0.96 -14.67 -6.56
N PHE A 176 -0.08 -14.10 -5.74
CA PHE A 176 -0.36 -12.95 -4.90
C PHE A 176 0.48 -11.76 -5.37
N LYS A 177 -0.14 -10.61 -5.62
CA LYS A 177 0.54 -9.38 -6.03
C LYS A 177 0.12 -8.22 -5.14
N LEU A 178 1.12 -7.57 -4.56
CA LEU A 178 1.01 -6.25 -3.95
C LEU A 178 1.55 -5.21 -4.93
N GLU A 179 0.82 -4.12 -5.10
CA GLU A 179 1.19 -2.99 -5.97
C GLU A 179 0.94 -1.69 -5.22
N VAL A 180 1.95 -0.84 -5.09
CA VAL A 180 1.83 0.52 -4.58
C VAL A 180 2.18 1.47 -5.71
N LYS A 181 1.21 2.30 -6.07
CA LYS A 181 1.29 3.26 -7.16
C LYS A 181 1.19 4.67 -6.58
N ASN A 182 2.10 5.54 -6.98
CA ASN A 182 2.11 6.94 -6.58
C ASN A 182 2.03 7.83 -7.82
N ASN A 183 1.21 8.88 -7.78
CA ASN A 183 1.09 9.83 -8.90
C ASN A 183 2.05 11.02 -8.81
N VAL A 184 3.17 10.80 -8.15
CA VAL A 184 4.35 11.65 -8.15
C VAL A 184 5.54 10.72 -8.37
N PRO A 185 6.43 11.04 -9.33
CA PRO A 185 7.65 10.28 -9.51
C PRO A 185 8.48 10.36 -8.23
N ILE A 186 8.91 9.21 -7.72
CA ILE A 186 9.86 9.15 -6.61
C ILE A 186 11.21 9.66 -7.17
N PRO A 187 11.84 10.67 -6.54
CA PRO A 187 13.13 11.19 -7.03
C PRO A 187 14.16 10.09 -7.25
N GLU A 188 15.02 10.23 -8.26
CA GLU A 188 16.08 9.25 -8.57
C GLU A 188 16.96 8.92 -7.36
N GLU A 189 17.25 9.90 -6.50
CA GLU A 189 17.97 9.72 -5.23
C GLU A 189 17.26 8.72 -4.30
N GLY A 190 15.92 8.77 -4.24
CA GLY A 190 15.10 7.82 -3.50
C GLY A 190 15.09 6.44 -4.14
N VAL A 191 14.96 6.36 -5.46
CA VAL A 191 15.03 5.09 -6.22
C VAL A 191 16.42 4.45 -6.12
N PHE A 192 17.48 5.25 -6.17
CA PHE A 192 18.87 4.82 -6.00
C PHE A 192 19.14 4.35 -4.58
N GLY A 193 18.65 5.09 -3.58
CA GLY A 193 18.67 4.66 -2.18
C GLY A 193 18.01 3.30 -2.00
N ILE A 194 16.87 3.05 -2.66
CA ILE A 194 16.20 1.74 -2.67
C ILE A 194 17.04 0.68 -3.43
N LYS A 195 17.59 1.00 -4.61
CA LYS A 195 18.39 0.07 -5.43
C LYS A 195 19.73 -0.33 -4.78
N GLN A 196 20.46 0.60 -4.16
CA GLN A 196 21.68 0.29 -3.41
C GLN A 196 21.36 -0.63 -2.23
N LYS A 197 20.27 -0.32 -1.53
CA LYS A 197 19.74 -1.11 -0.43
C LYS A 197 19.36 -2.54 -0.87
N ILE A 198 18.78 -2.72 -2.06
CA ILE A 198 18.45 -4.05 -2.62
C ILE A 198 19.68 -4.96 -2.82
N GLY A 199 20.89 -4.38 -2.96
CA GLY A 199 22.12 -5.15 -3.21
C GLY A 199 22.89 -5.60 -1.96
N THR A 200 22.49 -5.19 -0.76
CA THR A 200 23.24 -5.43 0.50
C THR A 200 22.77 -6.72 1.17
N LYS A 201 23.69 -7.66 1.44
CA LYS A 201 23.42 -8.88 2.21
C LYS A 201 23.27 -8.53 3.71
N LEU A 202 22.23 -9.05 4.36
CA LEU A 202 22.00 -8.88 5.80
C LEU A 202 22.27 -10.21 6.53
N ASP A 203 22.93 -10.15 7.68
CA ASP A 203 23.28 -11.35 8.48
C ASP A 203 22.19 -11.70 9.52
N THR A 204 21.49 -10.71 10.10
CA THR A 204 20.32 -10.93 10.98
C THR A 204 19.18 -9.93 10.75
N LEU A 205 17.95 -10.28 11.18
CA LEU A 205 16.80 -9.35 11.15
C LEU A 205 17.07 -8.08 11.98
N ALA A 206 17.74 -8.23 13.14
CA ALA A 206 18.04 -7.14 14.06
C ALA A 206 18.99 -6.09 13.46
N ASP A 207 19.91 -6.51 12.58
CA ASP A 207 20.86 -5.62 11.91
C ASP A 207 20.17 -4.62 10.96
N GLY A 208 18.97 -4.96 10.49
CA GLY A 208 18.11 -4.03 9.74
C GLY A 208 17.37 -3.00 10.60
N PHE A 209 17.26 -3.22 11.92
CA PHE A 209 16.52 -2.34 12.85
C PHE A 209 17.41 -1.40 13.68
N VAL A 210 18.74 -1.52 13.57
CA VAL A 210 19.66 -0.65 14.33
C VAL A 210 19.59 0.78 13.80
N GLY A 211 18.82 1.64 14.48
CA GLY A 211 18.78 3.09 14.23
C GLY A 211 17.43 3.66 13.78
N GLU A 212 16.37 2.85 13.67
CA GLU A 212 15.03 3.36 13.36
C GLU A 212 14.44 4.12 14.54
N ARG A 213 14.36 5.45 14.39
CA ARG A 213 13.57 6.32 15.23
C ARG A 213 12.24 6.58 14.54
N GLU A 214 11.16 6.79 15.31
CA GLU A 214 9.83 7.18 14.82
C GLU A 214 9.83 8.41 13.89
N ASP A 215 10.94 9.16 13.85
CA ASP A 215 11.11 10.42 13.15
C ASP A 215 11.71 10.29 11.73
N GLN A 216 11.84 9.06 11.22
CA GLN A 216 12.39 8.72 9.89
C GLN A 216 11.42 7.89 9.00
N ILE A 217 10.26 8.45 8.68
CA ILE A 217 9.28 7.85 7.75
C ILE A 217 9.97 7.49 6.41
N GLY A 218 9.94 6.20 6.03
CA GLY A 218 10.48 5.67 4.77
C GLY A 218 12.02 5.50 4.72
N ALA A 219 12.72 5.55 5.85
CA ALA A 219 14.19 5.56 5.83
C ALA A 219 14.86 4.17 5.99
N GLY A 220 14.18 3.14 6.50
CA GLY A 220 14.90 1.98 7.06
C GLY A 220 14.58 0.59 6.51
N LEU A 221 13.43 0.35 5.87
CA LEU A 221 12.93 -1.03 5.69
C LEU A 221 13.00 -1.63 4.28
N GLY A 222 13.33 -0.86 3.25
CA GLY A 222 13.43 -1.36 1.87
C GLY A 222 14.45 -2.51 1.67
N LEU A 223 15.39 -2.66 2.61
CA LEU A 223 16.44 -3.69 2.71
C LEU A 223 15.93 -5.08 3.15
N TYR A 224 14.89 -5.11 4.00
CA TYR A 224 14.29 -6.35 4.51
C TYR A 224 13.67 -7.20 3.39
N PHE A 225 13.25 -6.54 2.31
CA PHE A 225 12.33 -7.09 1.32
C PHE A 225 12.90 -8.11 0.36
N VAL A 226 14.10 -7.87 -0.20
CA VAL A 226 14.54 -8.65 -1.38
C VAL A 226 15.34 -9.88 -0.96
N ASN A 227 16.09 -9.83 0.13
CA ASN A 227 16.88 -10.99 0.55
C ASN A 227 16.04 -12.04 1.29
N PHE A 228 15.15 -11.61 2.20
CA PHE A 228 14.39 -12.55 3.04
C PHE A 228 13.38 -13.38 2.23
N PHE A 229 12.61 -12.73 1.35
CA PHE A 229 11.62 -13.43 0.50
C PHE A 229 12.24 -14.22 -0.66
N ARG A 230 13.49 -13.94 -1.06
CA ARG A 230 14.08 -14.57 -2.26
C ARG A 230 14.95 -15.78 -1.95
N GLU A 231 15.75 -15.76 -0.88
CA GLU A 231 16.65 -16.88 -0.56
C GLU A 231 16.06 -17.80 0.51
N GLU A 232 15.63 -17.25 1.64
CA GLU A 232 15.20 -18.05 2.79
C GLU A 232 13.81 -18.66 2.54
N MET A 233 12.85 -17.84 2.11
CA MET A 233 11.47 -18.32 1.94
C MET A 233 11.30 -19.21 0.70
N LYS A 234 12.06 -19.00 -0.38
CA LYS A 234 12.10 -19.95 -1.51
C LYS A 234 12.61 -21.33 -1.07
N SER A 235 13.65 -21.36 -0.22
CA SER A 235 14.19 -22.62 0.31
C SER A 235 13.24 -23.36 1.25
N GLN A 236 12.35 -22.62 1.93
CA GLN A 236 11.42 -23.18 2.93
C GLN A 236 10.04 -23.51 2.38
N TYR A 237 9.55 -22.78 1.37
CA TYR A 237 8.14 -22.80 0.96
C TYR A 237 7.92 -22.94 -0.56
N ASP A 238 8.99 -23.14 -1.35
CA ASP A 238 8.93 -23.42 -2.80
C ASP A 238 8.07 -22.43 -3.60
N PHE A 239 8.45 -21.15 -3.57
CA PHE A 239 7.79 -20.09 -4.33
C PHE A 239 8.80 -19.12 -4.97
N GLU A 240 8.34 -18.38 -5.99
CA GLU A 240 9.12 -17.34 -6.65
C GLU A 240 8.60 -15.94 -6.27
N SER A 241 9.51 -15.00 -6.02
CA SER A 241 9.18 -13.59 -5.79
C SER A 241 9.83 -12.68 -6.83
N ILE A 242 9.04 -11.74 -7.34
CA ILE A 242 9.46 -10.72 -8.31
C ILE A 242 9.14 -9.35 -7.71
N PHE A 243 10.18 -8.60 -7.37
CA PHE A 243 10.06 -7.20 -6.95
C PHE A 243 10.48 -6.26 -8.08
N ARG A 244 9.66 -5.25 -8.38
CA ARG A 244 9.92 -4.27 -9.44
C ARG A 244 9.54 -2.87 -8.97
N ILE A 245 10.40 -1.91 -9.32
CA ILE A 245 10.08 -0.48 -9.26
C ILE A 245 10.28 0.07 -10.66
N TYR A 246 9.25 0.68 -11.22
CA TYR A 246 9.28 1.27 -12.55
C TYR A 246 8.38 2.50 -12.60
N GLU A 247 8.72 3.41 -13.50
CA GLU A 247 7.88 4.53 -13.87
C GLU A 247 7.10 4.15 -15.13
N ASN A 248 5.87 4.63 -15.25
CA ASN A 248 5.08 4.46 -16.46
C ASN A 248 5.01 5.77 -17.27
N ASP A 249 4.43 5.69 -18.46
CA ASP A 249 4.27 6.84 -19.37
C ASP A 249 3.35 7.96 -18.82
N PHE A 250 2.75 7.76 -17.64
CA PHE A 250 1.87 8.72 -16.98
C PHE A 250 2.54 9.45 -15.80
N GLU A 251 3.87 9.41 -15.70
CA GLU A 251 4.66 9.98 -14.59
C GLU A 251 4.30 9.41 -13.21
N GLU A 252 3.89 8.14 -13.18
CA GLU A 252 3.54 7.44 -11.95
C GLU A 252 4.65 6.45 -11.59
N THR A 253 5.08 6.45 -10.32
CA THR A 253 5.97 5.41 -9.82
C THR A 253 5.15 4.23 -9.32
N ILE A 254 5.48 3.03 -9.79
CA ILE A 254 4.86 1.78 -9.37
C ILE A 254 5.93 0.90 -8.73
N ALA A 255 5.70 0.55 -7.47
CA ALA A 255 6.42 -0.50 -6.77
C ALA A 255 5.51 -1.73 -6.67
N SER A 256 6.00 -2.90 -7.04
CA SER A 256 5.20 -4.13 -6.94
C SER A 256 6.02 -5.32 -6.45
N LEU A 257 5.41 -6.09 -5.55
CA LEU A 257 5.84 -7.43 -5.16
C LEU A 257 4.86 -8.42 -5.78
N THR A 258 5.36 -9.35 -6.58
CA THR A 258 4.58 -10.49 -7.09
C THR A 258 5.17 -11.76 -6.49
N VAL A 259 4.33 -12.58 -5.88
CA VAL A 259 4.64 -13.91 -5.37
C VAL A 259 3.89 -14.92 -6.22
N ILE A 260 4.63 -15.87 -6.78
CA ILE A 260 4.11 -16.95 -7.61
C ILE A 260 4.28 -18.23 -6.80
N PHE A 261 3.15 -18.84 -6.44
CA PHE A 261 3.13 -20.11 -5.74
C PHE A 261 3.32 -21.23 -6.76
N GLU A 262 4.29 -22.11 -6.53
CA GLU A 262 4.40 -23.33 -7.32
C GLU A 262 3.17 -24.21 -7.04
N LYS A 263 2.69 -24.95 -8.06
CA LYS A 263 1.44 -25.71 -7.96
C LYS A 263 1.61 -26.87 -6.98
N GLU A 264 0.72 -26.95 -5.99
CA GLU A 264 0.33 -28.22 -5.35
C GLU A 264 -0.59 -29.02 -6.28
#